data_AF-A0A8T2IAH0-F1
#
_entry.id   AF-A0A8T2IAH0-F1
#
_cell.length_a   1.000
_cell.length_b   1.000
_cell.length_c   1.000
_cell.angle_alpha   90.00
_cell.angle_beta   90.00
_cell.angle_gamma   90.00
#
_symmetry.space_group_name_H-M   'P 1'
#
loop_
_entity.id
_entity.type
_entity.pdbx_description
1 polymer ?
#
loop_
_entity_poly.entity_id
_entity_poly.type
_entity_poly.pdbx_seq_one_letter_code
_entity_poly.pdbx_strand_id
1 'polypeptide(L)'
;EYIAKHFCVMQSQIGYDILAEDTITALLHNNRKLLEKHITAKEIETFVNLLRRNREPRFLDYLSDLCVSNTTAIPVTQELICKFMLSPANADILIQTKLISMQVDNPLDCSMLADDIDEEEVWLYWIDSNKEPHGKAIRHLAQEAKENTKVFLEILTYYRYQLNLFARMCLDRQYLAINQISTQLSVDLILRCMSDEGLPYDLRASFCRLMLHIHVDRDPQESVVPVKYARLWTEIPTKISIHDYDSFTDSSRDEMKRKFALTMEFVEEYLKEVVNQPFPFGDKEKNKLTFEVLRDFTGTSPFNILL
;
A
#
# COMPACT_ATOMS: atom_id res chain seq x y z
N GLU A 1 -11.66 9.63 -28.66
CA GLU A 1 -10.54 9.38 -29.60
C GLU A 1 -9.95 10.65 -30.24
N TYR A 2 -10.75 11.58 -30.81
CA TYR A 2 -10.20 12.78 -31.45
C TYR A 2 -9.35 13.66 -30.51
N ILE A 3 -9.85 13.91 -29.31
CA ILE A 3 -9.14 14.66 -28.25
C ILE A 3 -7.88 13.92 -27.80
N ALA A 4 -7.95 12.59 -27.64
CA ALA A 4 -6.82 11.76 -27.22
C ALA A 4 -5.64 11.76 -28.22
N LYS A 5 -5.86 12.14 -29.49
CA LYS A 5 -4.74 12.36 -30.43
C LYS A 5 -3.87 13.57 -30.06
N HIS A 6 -4.43 14.52 -29.32
CA HIS A 6 -3.75 15.76 -28.90
C HIS A 6 -3.26 15.66 -27.44
N PHE A 7 -3.15 14.44 -26.92
CA PHE A 7 -2.79 14.19 -25.53
C PHE A 7 -1.44 14.81 -25.14
N CYS A 8 -0.43 14.69 -26.00
CA CYS A 8 0.88 15.32 -25.80
C CYS A 8 0.79 16.87 -25.70
N VAL A 9 -0.10 17.49 -26.48
CA VAL A 9 -0.35 18.93 -26.38
C VAL A 9 -0.98 19.27 -25.03
N MET A 10 -1.98 18.52 -24.59
CA MET A 10 -2.61 18.72 -23.28
C MET A 10 -1.58 18.55 -22.14
N GLN A 11 -0.71 17.55 -22.24
CA GLN A 11 0.38 17.33 -21.26
C GLN A 11 1.36 18.51 -21.21
N SER A 12 1.71 19.09 -22.36
CA SER A 12 2.58 20.27 -22.40
C SER A 12 2.02 21.48 -21.66
N GLN A 13 0.70 21.51 -21.45
CA GLN A 13 0.00 22.60 -20.78
C GLN A 13 -0.26 22.34 -19.29
N ILE A 14 0.16 21.19 -18.76
CA ILE A 14 0.11 20.87 -17.33
C ILE A 14 1.03 21.85 -16.57
N GLY A 15 0.55 22.37 -15.44
CA GLY A 15 1.29 23.34 -14.62
C GLY A 15 1.24 24.81 -15.10
N TYR A 16 0.45 25.15 -16.12
CA TYR A 16 0.17 26.55 -16.51
C TYR A 16 -1.14 27.09 -15.92
N ASP A 17 -1.75 26.37 -14.97
CA ASP A 17 -3.01 26.75 -14.31
C ASP A 17 -4.20 26.96 -15.27
N ILE A 18 -4.18 26.27 -16.42
CA ILE A 18 -5.27 26.31 -17.41
C ILE A 18 -6.25 25.13 -17.30
N LEU A 19 -6.27 24.42 -16.15
CA LEU A 19 -7.11 23.24 -15.89
C LEU A 19 -6.93 22.10 -16.91
N ALA A 20 -5.75 22.02 -17.55
CA ALA A 20 -5.39 20.92 -18.44
C ALA A 20 -5.39 19.57 -17.70
N GLU A 21 -5.01 19.59 -16.43
CA GLU A 21 -4.96 18.44 -15.52
C GLU A 21 -6.34 17.82 -15.32
N ASP A 22 -7.34 18.61 -14.91
CA ASP A 22 -8.71 18.14 -14.71
C ASP A 22 -9.31 17.55 -15.99
N THR A 23 -8.98 18.16 -17.13
CA THR A 23 -9.45 17.69 -18.44
C THR A 23 -8.82 16.35 -18.81
N ILE A 24 -7.52 16.16 -18.53
CA ILE A 24 -6.82 14.88 -18.74
C ILE A 24 -7.41 13.80 -17.84
N THR A 25 -7.57 14.09 -16.56
CA THR A 25 -8.12 13.15 -15.58
C THR A 25 -9.53 12.73 -15.98
N ALA A 26 -10.41 13.67 -16.33
CA ALA A 26 -11.76 13.36 -16.80
C ALA A 26 -11.79 12.57 -18.12
N LEU A 27 -10.85 12.85 -19.05
CA LEU A 27 -10.76 12.14 -20.32
C LEU A 27 -10.32 10.68 -20.15
N LEU A 28 -9.39 10.45 -19.22
CA LEU A 28 -8.81 9.14 -18.97
C LEU A 28 -9.61 8.30 -17.97
N HIS A 29 -10.40 8.96 -17.12
CA HIS A 29 -11.22 8.30 -16.11
C HIS A 29 -12.14 7.25 -16.74
N ASN A 30 -12.00 6.00 -16.31
CA ASN A 30 -12.80 4.84 -16.73
C ASN A 30 -12.85 4.57 -18.24
N ASN A 31 -11.87 5.05 -19.01
CA ASN A 31 -11.78 4.83 -20.45
C ASN A 31 -10.62 3.89 -20.84
N ARG A 32 -10.75 2.60 -20.49
CA ARG A 32 -9.75 1.55 -20.73
C ARG A 32 -9.17 1.55 -22.16
N LYS A 33 -10.01 1.64 -23.19
CA LYS A 33 -9.56 1.63 -24.59
C LYS A 33 -8.69 2.84 -24.96
N LEU A 34 -8.92 3.99 -24.33
CA LEU A 34 -8.10 5.18 -24.55
C LEU A 34 -6.75 5.03 -23.85
N LEU A 35 -6.76 4.51 -22.61
CA LEU A 35 -5.56 4.23 -21.84
C LEU A 35 -4.64 3.27 -22.57
N GLU A 36 -5.15 2.11 -23.00
CA GLU A 36 -4.34 1.08 -23.69
C GLU A 36 -3.78 1.55 -25.05
N LYS A 37 -4.46 2.48 -25.74
CA LYS A 37 -4.08 2.91 -27.10
C LYS A 37 -3.22 4.17 -27.13
N HIS A 38 -3.39 5.07 -26.17
CA HIS A 38 -2.78 6.41 -26.20
C HIS A 38 -1.76 6.65 -25.08
N ILE A 39 -1.70 5.79 -24.05
CA ILE A 39 -0.66 5.87 -23.03
C ILE A 39 0.52 5.01 -23.46
N THR A 40 1.60 5.65 -23.88
CA THR A 40 2.87 4.99 -24.20
C THR A 40 3.96 5.41 -23.22
N ALA A 41 5.16 4.85 -23.38
CA ALA A 41 6.33 5.20 -22.58
C ALA A 41 6.63 6.72 -22.56
N LYS A 42 6.39 7.42 -23.68
CA LYS A 42 6.66 8.86 -23.80
C LYS A 42 5.76 9.71 -22.91
N GLU A 43 4.48 9.35 -22.84
CA GLU A 43 3.52 10.04 -21.99
C GLU A 43 3.87 9.85 -20.51
N ILE A 44 4.25 8.62 -20.11
CA ILE A 44 4.68 8.31 -18.74
C ILE A 44 5.98 9.05 -18.39
N GLU A 45 6.97 9.07 -19.29
CA GLU A 45 8.21 9.81 -19.10
C GLU A 45 7.96 11.31 -18.90
N THR A 46 7.04 11.88 -19.67
CA THR A 46 6.63 13.28 -19.52
C THR A 46 6.01 13.54 -18.14
N PHE A 47 5.13 12.64 -17.65
CA PHE A 47 4.57 12.73 -16.30
C PHE A 47 5.64 12.62 -15.21
N VAL A 48 6.60 11.70 -15.34
CA VAL A 48 7.70 11.55 -14.38
C VAL A 48 8.57 12.82 -14.35
N ASN A 49 8.83 13.44 -15.50
CA ASN A 49 9.57 14.70 -15.57
C ASN A 49 8.80 15.88 -14.96
N LEU A 50 7.47 15.93 -15.15
CA LEU A 50 6.61 16.91 -14.49
C LEU A 50 6.59 16.73 -12.98
N LEU A 51 6.49 15.48 -12.51
CA LEU A 51 6.57 15.12 -11.09
C LEU A 51 7.90 15.55 -10.48
N ARG A 52 9.03 15.32 -11.19
CA ARG A 52 10.36 15.76 -10.75
C ARG A 52 10.47 17.28 -10.61
N ARG A 53 9.83 18.05 -11.52
CA ARG A 53 9.91 19.52 -11.52
C ARG A 53 9.01 20.18 -10.48
N ASN A 54 7.76 19.73 -10.39
CA ASN A 54 6.73 20.40 -9.57
C ASN A 54 6.53 19.74 -8.21
N ARG A 55 6.86 18.45 -8.07
CA ARG A 55 6.63 17.61 -6.87
C ARG A 55 5.21 17.68 -6.31
N GLU A 56 4.23 17.95 -7.17
CA GLU A 56 2.85 18.06 -6.75
C GLU A 56 2.23 16.66 -6.55
N PRO A 57 1.64 16.37 -5.38
CA PRO A 57 1.09 15.04 -5.08
C PRO A 57 0.00 14.57 -6.04
N ARG A 58 -0.71 15.49 -6.70
CA ARG A 58 -1.79 15.18 -7.65
C ARG A 58 -1.31 14.35 -8.85
N PHE A 59 -0.06 14.54 -9.29
CA PHE A 59 0.50 13.77 -10.40
C PHE A 59 0.67 12.28 -10.06
N LEU A 60 0.95 11.95 -8.80
CA LEU A 60 0.98 10.56 -8.34
C LEU A 60 -0.42 9.94 -8.36
N ASP A 61 -1.45 10.71 -8.02
CA ASP A 61 -2.85 10.28 -8.09
C ASP A 61 -3.26 9.98 -9.53
N TYR A 62 -2.86 10.84 -10.48
CA TYR A 62 -3.08 10.58 -11.89
C TYR A 62 -2.40 9.30 -12.36
N LEU A 63 -1.12 9.09 -12.02
CA LEU A 63 -0.44 7.82 -12.31
C LEU A 63 -1.16 6.61 -11.69
N SER A 64 -1.71 6.78 -10.49
CA SER A 64 -2.51 5.76 -9.80
C SER A 64 -3.80 5.43 -10.57
N ASP A 65 -4.50 6.45 -11.09
CA ASP A 65 -5.69 6.30 -11.92
C ASP A 65 -5.38 5.67 -13.30
N LEU A 66 -4.19 5.88 -13.86
CA LEU A 66 -3.78 5.22 -15.09
C LEU A 66 -3.62 3.69 -14.93
N CYS A 67 -3.28 3.23 -13.72
CA CYS A 67 -3.13 1.80 -13.44
C CYS A 67 -4.46 1.03 -13.43
N VAL A 68 -5.61 1.72 -13.26
CA VAL A 68 -6.91 1.09 -13.01
C VAL A 68 -8.02 1.72 -13.84
N SER A 69 -8.90 0.90 -14.42
CA SER A 69 -10.13 1.37 -15.06
C SER A 69 -11.30 0.53 -14.58
N ASN A 70 -12.37 1.19 -14.12
CA ASN A 70 -13.55 0.52 -13.55
C ASN A 70 -13.19 -0.53 -12.49
N THR A 71 -12.26 -0.21 -11.58
CA THR A 71 -11.74 -1.10 -10.52
C THR A 71 -10.91 -2.31 -11.00
N THR A 72 -10.80 -2.54 -12.30
CA THR A 72 -9.91 -3.57 -12.89
C THR A 72 -8.54 -2.99 -13.25
N ALA A 73 -7.48 -3.73 -12.97
CA ALA A 73 -6.13 -3.34 -13.37
C ALA A 73 -5.96 -3.33 -14.90
N ILE A 74 -5.06 -2.46 -15.38
CA ILE A 74 -4.59 -2.45 -16.77
C ILE A 74 -3.12 -2.90 -16.78
N PRO A 75 -2.82 -4.19 -17.04
CA PRO A 75 -1.47 -4.74 -16.89
C PRO A 75 -0.40 -4.02 -17.73
N VAL A 76 -0.75 -3.62 -18.95
CA VAL A 76 0.18 -2.93 -19.87
C VAL A 76 0.60 -1.58 -19.31
N THR A 77 -0.35 -0.81 -18.79
CA THR A 77 -0.07 0.52 -18.22
C THR A 77 0.65 0.40 -16.88
N GLN A 78 0.28 -0.56 -16.03
CA GLN A 78 1.01 -0.88 -14.81
C GLN A 78 2.46 -1.22 -15.10
N GLU A 79 2.74 -2.11 -16.07
CA GLU A 79 4.11 -2.50 -16.43
C GLU A 79 4.96 -1.29 -16.84
N LEU A 80 4.43 -0.39 -17.67
CA LEU A 80 5.12 0.83 -18.07
C LEU A 80 5.42 1.70 -16.85
N ILE A 81 4.42 1.99 -16.02
CA ILE A 81 4.59 2.82 -14.82
C ILE A 81 5.61 2.20 -13.87
N CYS A 82 5.59 0.88 -13.66
CA CYS A 82 6.57 0.17 -12.84
C CYS A 82 8.01 0.35 -13.35
N LYS A 83 8.22 0.16 -14.65
CA LYS A 83 9.55 0.31 -15.26
C LYS A 83 10.10 1.72 -15.14
N PHE A 84 9.25 2.74 -15.23
CA PHE A 84 9.67 4.14 -15.10
C PHE A 84 9.84 4.57 -13.64
N MET A 85 8.85 4.34 -12.78
CA MET A 85 8.86 4.81 -11.39
C MET A 85 9.91 4.08 -10.53
N LEU A 86 10.08 2.78 -10.72
CA LEU A 86 11.03 1.97 -9.94
C LEU A 86 12.43 1.93 -10.58
N SER A 87 12.65 2.67 -11.68
CA SER A 87 13.97 2.81 -12.27
C SER A 87 14.89 3.58 -11.33
N PRO A 88 16.15 3.13 -11.13
CA PRO A 88 17.11 3.84 -10.28
C PRO A 88 17.40 5.26 -10.76
N ALA A 89 17.20 5.55 -12.06
CA ALA A 89 17.34 6.90 -12.62
C ALA A 89 16.28 7.89 -12.09
N ASN A 90 15.18 7.38 -11.53
CA ASN A 90 14.07 8.14 -11.02
C ASN A 90 13.90 7.97 -9.50
N ALA A 91 14.87 7.39 -8.80
CA ALA A 91 14.80 7.18 -7.36
C ALA A 91 14.73 8.50 -6.55
N ASP A 92 15.09 9.63 -7.16
CA ASP A 92 15.09 10.96 -6.57
C ASP A 92 13.68 11.53 -6.31
N ILE A 93 12.68 11.06 -7.06
CA ILE A 93 11.28 11.49 -6.92
C ILE A 93 10.54 10.71 -5.81
N LEU A 94 11.09 9.57 -5.39
CA LEU A 94 10.46 8.68 -4.42
C LEU A 94 10.99 8.96 -3.00
N ILE A 95 10.09 8.90 -2.03
CA ILE A 95 10.44 8.89 -0.62
C ILE A 95 10.82 7.45 -0.24
N GLN A 96 12.05 7.25 0.21
CA GLN A 96 12.52 5.96 0.71
C GLN A 96 12.06 5.77 2.15
N THR A 97 11.59 4.56 2.45
CA THR A 97 11.16 4.17 3.80
C THR A 97 12.11 3.10 4.32
N LYS A 98 12.65 3.28 5.53
CA LYS A 98 13.55 2.32 6.17
C LYS A 98 13.17 2.13 7.62
N LEU A 99 13.31 0.89 8.09
CA LEU A 99 13.27 0.55 9.50
C LEU A 99 14.68 0.67 10.07
N ILE A 100 14.87 1.44 11.14
CA ILE A 100 16.18 1.67 11.76
C ILE A 100 16.10 1.27 13.22
N SER A 101 16.93 0.31 13.61
CA SER A 101 17.14 -0.06 15.01
C SER A 101 18.07 0.96 15.68
N MET A 102 17.66 1.53 16.80
CA MET A 102 18.48 2.43 17.61
C MET A 102 19.37 1.65 18.59
N GLN A 103 20.05 0.60 18.14
CA GLN A 103 21.10 0.02 18.97
C GLN A 103 22.29 0.98 19.02
N VAL A 104 22.47 1.61 20.18
CA VAL A 104 23.70 2.32 20.54
C VAL A 104 24.85 1.31 20.43
N ASP A 105 25.85 1.61 19.60
CA ASP A 105 27.11 0.85 19.49
C ASP A 105 27.86 0.81 20.84
N ASN A 106 27.40 -0.03 21.77
CA ASN A 106 28.12 -0.37 23.00
C ASN A 106 28.32 -1.89 23.03
N PRO A 107 29.52 -2.41 22.71
CA PRO A 107 29.77 -3.85 22.54
C PRO A 107 29.89 -4.62 23.88
N LEU A 108 29.25 -4.16 24.96
CA LEU A 108 29.42 -4.69 26.32
C LEU A 108 28.12 -4.64 27.12
N ASP A 109 27.03 -5.23 26.61
CA ASP A 109 26.04 -5.88 27.49
C ASP A 109 25.09 -6.74 26.66
N CYS A 110 25.42 -8.03 26.57
CA CYS A 110 24.53 -9.03 25.98
C CYS A 110 23.86 -9.78 27.14
N SER A 111 22.72 -9.27 27.58
CA SER A 111 21.86 -9.92 28.58
C SER A 111 20.39 -9.80 28.16
N MET A 112 19.96 -10.74 27.33
CA MET A 112 18.67 -11.45 27.41
C MET A 112 17.53 -10.72 28.16
N LEU A 113 16.68 -10.00 27.44
CA LEU A 113 15.21 -10.02 27.62
C LEU A 113 14.55 -9.62 26.29
N ALA A 114 13.56 -10.41 25.87
CA ALA A 114 12.71 -10.13 24.74
C ALA A 114 11.71 -9.02 25.14
N ASP A 115 11.88 -7.81 24.59
CA ASP A 115 10.82 -6.78 24.46
C ASP A 115 11.19 -5.63 23.47
N ASP A 116 12.20 -5.80 22.61
CA ASP A 116 12.75 -4.72 21.76
C ASP A 116 11.94 -4.43 20.48
N ILE A 117 10.60 -4.43 20.53
CA ILE A 117 9.78 -3.88 19.43
C ILE A 117 9.84 -2.33 19.44
N ASP A 118 10.10 -1.73 20.62
CA ASP A 118 10.14 -0.28 20.82
C ASP A 118 11.44 0.41 20.37
N GLU A 119 12.50 -0.32 20.04
CA GLU A 119 13.79 0.27 19.66
C GLU A 119 13.97 0.53 18.15
N GLU A 120 13.08 0.02 17.28
CA GLU A 120 13.18 0.27 15.84
C GLU A 120 12.11 1.24 15.35
N GLU A 121 12.58 2.34 14.76
CA GLU A 121 11.74 3.44 14.28
C GLU A 121 11.72 3.49 12.75
N VAL A 122 10.58 3.88 12.18
CA VAL A 122 10.42 4.03 10.73
C VAL A 122 10.85 5.44 10.30
N TRP A 123 11.83 5.49 9.41
CA TRP A 123 12.40 6.72 8.87
C TRP A 123 12.03 6.91 7.40
N LEU A 124 11.69 8.16 7.06
CA LEU A 124 11.47 8.61 5.69
C LEU A 124 12.67 9.43 5.23
N TYR A 125 13.18 9.10 4.04
CA TYR A 125 14.25 9.84 3.37
C TYR A 125 13.77 10.36 2.03
N TRP A 126 13.93 11.66 1.81
CA TRP A 126 13.54 12.31 0.56
C TRP A 126 14.57 13.35 0.17
N ILE A 127 14.64 13.64 -1.13
CA ILE A 127 15.43 14.76 -1.65
C ILE A 127 14.47 15.93 -1.82
N ASP A 128 14.85 17.16 -1.53
CA ASP A 128 13.99 18.33 -1.77
C ASP A 128 14.15 18.93 -3.19
N SER A 129 13.49 20.05 -3.46
CA SER A 129 13.62 20.78 -4.73
C SER A 129 15.01 21.38 -4.96
N ASN A 130 15.78 21.61 -3.88
CA ASN A 130 17.16 22.11 -3.91
C ASN A 130 18.20 20.97 -4.06
N LYS A 131 17.74 19.72 -4.18
CA LYS A 131 18.55 18.50 -4.23
C LYS A 131 19.27 18.18 -2.92
N GLU A 132 18.77 18.67 -1.79
CA GLU A 132 19.28 18.34 -0.47
C GLU A 132 18.59 17.08 0.06
N PRO A 133 19.34 16.09 0.58
CA PRO A 133 18.77 14.91 1.21
C PRO A 133 18.29 15.24 2.62
N HIS A 134 17.05 14.88 2.90
CA HIS A 134 16.40 15.02 4.21
C HIS A 134 16.01 13.63 4.73
N GLY A 135 16.05 13.46 6.04
CA GLY A 135 15.69 12.23 6.71
C GLY A 135 14.99 12.53 8.04
N LYS A 136 13.83 11.92 8.26
CA LYS A 136 13.07 12.13 9.51
C LYS A 136 12.21 10.92 9.85
N ALA A 137 12.07 10.64 11.14
CA ALA A 137 11.14 9.65 11.64
C ALA A 137 9.68 10.01 11.28
N ILE A 138 8.91 9.00 10.86
CA ILE A 138 7.53 9.18 10.42
C ILE A 138 6.63 9.71 11.54
N ARG A 139 6.88 9.30 12.79
CA ARG A 139 6.18 9.77 14.00
C ARG A 139 6.36 11.26 14.24
N HIS A 140 7.61 11.73 14.26
CA HIS A 140 7.94 13.14 14.41
C HIS A 140 7.34 13.98 13.27
N LEU A 141 7.37 13.45 12.04
CA LEU A 141 6.80 14.14 10.89
C LEU A 141 5.26 14.26 11.01
N ALA A 142 4.58 13.21 11.48
CA ALA A 142 3.14 13.24 11.76
C ALA A 142 2.77 14.21 12.89
N GLN A 143 3.56 14.27 13.96
CA GLN A 143 3.33 15.19 15.07
C GLN A 143 3.47 16.66 14.63
N GLU A 144 4.53 17.00 13.91
CA GLU A 144 4.73 18.37 13.43
C GLU A 144 3.74 18.79 12.33
N ALA A 145 3.21 17.81 11.58
CA ALA A 145 2.10 18.06 10.67
C ALA A 145 0.80 18.41 11.43
N LYS A 146 0.54 17.78 12.59
CA LYS A 146 -0.59 18.14 13.47
C LYS A 146 -0.44 19.56 14.04
N GLU A 147 0.79 20.02 14.25
CA GLU A 147 1.11 21.39 14.66
C GLU A 147 0.99 22.42 13.51
N ASN A 148 0.39 22.04 12.37
CA ASN A 148 0.10 22.87 11.18
C ASN A 148 1.34 23.44 10.46
N THR A 149 2.47 22.74 10.52
CA THR A 149 3.59 23.07 9.63
C THR A 149 3.28 22.59 8.21
N LYS A 150 2.90 23.52 7.32
CA LYS A 150 2.47 23.21 5.94
C LYS A 150 3.43 22.32 5.18
N VAL A 151 4.74 22.50 5.35
CA VAL A 151 5.79 21.73 4.66
C VAL A 151 5.71 20.24 4.99
N PHE A 152 5.55 19.86 6.26
CA PHE A 152 5.46 18.45 6.66
C PHE A 152 4.14 17.83 6.24
N LEU A 153 3.05 18.61 6.24
CA LEU A 153 1.76 18.16 5.71
C LEU A 153 1.84 17.84 4.22
N GLU A 154 2.53 18.66 3.42
CA GLU A 154 2.76 18.41 1.99
C GLU A 154 3.60 17.15 1.76
N ILE A 155 4.64 16.93 2.57
CA ILE A 155 5.48 15.72 2.51
C ILE A 155 4.67 14.46 2.84
N LEU A 156 3.86 14.47 3.91
CA LEU A 156 2.98 13.34 4.24
C LEU A 156 1.95 13.09 3.15
N THR A 157 1.39 14.17 2.60
CA THR A 157 0.43 14.08 1.52
C THR A 157 1.09 13.39 0.32
N TYR A 158 2.27 13.85 -0.09
CA TYR A 158 3.05 13.24 -1.16
C TYR A 158 3.33 11.75 -0.89
N TYR A 159 3.79 11.43 0.32
CA TYR A 159 4.05 10.06 0.74
C TYR A 159 2.81 9.17 0.66
N ARG A 160 1.66 9.66 1.14
CA ARG A 160 0.37 8.96 1.06
C ARG A 160 -0.01 8.65 -0.39
N TYR A 161 0.12 9.61 -1.31
CA TYR A 161 -0.14 9.38 -2.73
C TYR A 161 0.85 8.39 -3.36
N GLN A 162 2.13 8.41 -2.93
CA GLN A 162 3.12 7.42 -3.35
C GLN A 162 2.73 6.00 -2.91
N LEU A 163 2.30 5.84 -1.66
CA LEU A 163 1.81 4.55 -1.15
C LEU A 163 0.57 4.06 -1.93
N ASN A 164 -0.36 4.95 -2.24
CA ASN A 164 -1.54 4.61 -3.05
C ASN A 164 -1.15 4.18 -4.47
N LEU A 165 -0.19 4.86 -5.09
CA LEU A 165 0.36 4.48 -6.38
C LEU A 165 1.00 3.10 -6.32
N PHE A 166 1.84 2.82 -5.32
CA PHE A 166 2.45 1.50 -5.12
C PHE A 166 1.39 0.39 -4.97
N ALA A 167 0.33 0.63 -4.21
CA ALA A 167 -0.77 -0.33 -4.06
C ALA A 167 -1.46 -0.62 -5.41
N ARG A 168 -1.68 0.41 -6.23
CA ARG A 168 -2.31 0.28 -7.56
C ARG A 168 -1.37 -0.34 -8.60
N MET A 169 -0.07 -0.13 -8.48
CA MET A 169 0.95 -0.78 -9.31
C MET A 169 1.04 -2.28 -9.04
N CYS A 170 0.79 -2.72 -7.80
CA CYS A 170 0.83 -4.13 -7.39
C CYS A 170 -0.51 -4.88 -7.59
N LEU A 171 -1.60 -4.17 -7.89
CA LEU A 171 -2.93 -4.75 -8.08
C LEU A 171 -2.94 -5.86 -9.14
N ASP A 172 -3.74 -6.90 -8.94
CA ASP A 172 -3.86 -8.08 -9.81
C ASP A 172 -2.51 -8.80 -10.05
N ARG A 173 -1.67 -8.89 -8.99
CA ARG A 173 -0.42 -9.67 -8.93
C ARG A 173 0.63 -9.24 -9.95
N GLN A 174 0.85 -7.93 -10.06
CA GLN A 174 1.92 -7.41 -10.92
C GLN A 174 3.30 -7.61 -10.26
N TYR A 175 3.90 -8.79 -10.48
CA TYR A 175 5.14 -9.22 -9.81
C TYR A 175 6.35 -8.31 -10.04
N LEU A 176 6.38 -7.57 -11.15
CA LEU A 176 7.45 -6.60 -11.41
C LEU A 176 7.52 -5.54 -10.30
N ALA A 177 6.37 -5.02 -9.86
CA ALA A 177 6.28 -4.09 -8.76
C ALA A 177 6.47 -4.79 -7.42
N ILE A 178 5.75 -5.89 -7.19
CA ILE A 178 5.74 -6.60 -5.91
C ILE A 178 7.16 -7.01 -5.50
N ASN A 179 7.95 -7.57 -6.41
CA ASN A 179 9.31 -8.05 -6.10
C ASN A 179 10.27 -6.91 -5.74
N GLN A 180 10.04 -5.69 -6.24
CA GLN A 180 10.90 -4.54 -5.94
C GLN A 180 10.41 -3.75 -4.71
N ILE A 181 9.10 -3.65 -4.51
CA ILE A 181 8.53 -2.87 -3.40
C ILE A 181 8.54 -3.68 -2.11
N SER A 182 8.29 -5.01 -2.17
CA SER A 182 8.31 -5.88 -0.99
C SER A 182 9.67 -5.95 -0.27
N THR A 183 10.77 -5.66 -0.97
CA THR A 183 12.11 -5.59 -0.37
C THR A 183 12.33 -4.32 0.44
N GLN A 184 11.64 -3.24 0.08
CA GLN A 184 11.72 -1.95 0.78
C GLN A 184 10.66 -1.84 1.89
N LEU A 185 9.46 -2.38 1.65
CA LEU A 185 8.33 -2.35 2.57
C LEU A 185 8.00 -3.77 3.04
N SER A 186 8.70 -4.22 4.08
CA SER A 186 8.47 -5.52 4.71
C SER A 186 7.11 -5.57 5.43
N VAL A 187 6.62 -6.79 5.72
CA VAL A 187 5.40 -7.00 6.52
C VAL A 187 5.52 -6.31 7.88
N ASP A 188 6.67 -6.46 8.54
CA ASP A 188 6.92 -5.87 9.86
C ASP A 188 6.85 -4.34 9.83
N LEU A 189 7.49 -3.70 8.85
CA LEU A 189 7.47 -2.24 8.70
C LEU A 189 6.04 -1.73 8.47
N ILE A 190 5.30 -2.37 7.56
CA ILE A 190 3.92 -1.97 7.26
C ILE A 190 3.04 -2.16 8.50
N LEU A 191 3.18 -3.27 9.23
CA LEU A 191 2.42 -3.55 10.43
C LEU A 191 2.67 -2.49 11.52
N ARG A 192 3.92 -2.11 11.77
CA ARG A 192 4.24 -1.03 12.72
C ARG A 192 3.56 0.28 12.35
N CYS A 193 3.59 0.66 11.07
CA CYS A 193 2.91 1.87 10.59
C CYS A 193 1.38 1.76 10.68
N MET A 194 0.80 0.57 10.52
CA MET A 194 -0.65 0.34 10.68
C MET A 194 -1.08 0.42 12.15
N SER A 195 -0.26 -0.10 13.06
CA SER A 195 -0.53 -0.14 14.51
C SER A 195 -0.27 1.20 15.22
N ASP A 196 0.57 2.06 14.63
CA ASP A 196 0.93 3.35 15.25
C ASP A 196 -0.22 4.36 15.27
N GLU A 197 -0.75 4.64 16.45
CA GLU A 197 -1.81 5.63 16.67
C GLU A 197 -1.35 7.08 16.53
N GLY A 198 -0.04 7.33 16.56
CA GLY A 198 0.53 8.66 16.32
C GLY A 198 0.32 9.12 14.88
N LEU A 199 0.17 8.18 13.94
CA LEU A 199 0.01 8.45 12.52
C LEU A 199 -1.44 8.78 12.13
N PRO A 200 -1.64 9.64 11.11
CA PRO A 200 -2.96 9.93 10.56
C PRO A 200 -3.70 8.67 10.06
N TYR A 201 -5.02 8.61 10.27
CA TYR A 201 -5.84 7.44 9.90
C TYR A 201 -5.80 7.13 8.40
N ASP A 202 -5.73 8.15 7.55
CA ASP A 202 -5.64 8.01 6.10
C ASP A 202 -4.31 7.41 5.64
N LEU A 203 -3.20 7.76 6.31
CA LEU A 203 -1.89 7.17 6.05
C LEU A 203 -1.86 5.70 6.49
N ARG A 204 -2.40 5.39 7.67
CA ARG A 204 -2.58 4.00 8.15
C ARG A 204 -3.44 3.19 7.17
N ALA A 205 -4.48 3.79 6.61
CA ALA A 205 -5.35 3.17 5.61
C ALA A 205 -4.58 2.84 4.31
N SER A 206 -3.70 3.73 3.85
CA SER A 206 -2.80 3.46 2.72
C SER A 206 -1.84 2.29 2.99
N PHE A 207 -1.33 2.15 4.22
CA PHE A 207 -0.51 1.00 4.60
C PHE A 207 -1.29 -0.32 4.64
N CYS A 208 -2.55 -0.32 5.12
CA CYS A 208 -3.44 -1.49 5.05
C CYS A 208 -3.60 -1.97 3.61
N ARG A 209 -3.87 -1.02 2.70
CA ARG A 209 -4.01 -1.30 1.27
C ARG A 209 -2.75 -1.91 0.64
N LEU A 210 -1.59 -1.43 1.05
CA LEU A 210 -0.30 -1.95 0.61
C LEU A 210 -0.05 -3.37 1.13
N MET A 211 -0.37 -3.64 2.40
CA MET A 211 -0.27 -4.99 2.98
C MET A 211 -1.03 -5.99 2.10
N LEU A 212 -2.25 -5.64 1.69
CA LEU A 212 -3.06 -6.51 0.86
C LEU A 212 -2.37 -6.81 -0.48
N HIS A 213 -2.07 -5.78 -1.27
CA HIS A 213 -1.64 -5.97 -2.67
C HIS A 213 -0.18 -6.41 -2.82
N ILE A 214 0.66 -6.22 -1.81
CA ILE A 214 2.08 -6.62 -1.88
C ILE A 214 2.30 -7.99 -1.24
N HIS A 215 1.71 -8.24 -0.07
CA HIS A 215 2.08 -9.39 0.76
C HIS A 215 0.99 -10.46 0.82
N VAL A 216 -0.29 -10.07 0.84
CA VAL A 216 -1.41 -11.00 1.01
C VAL A 216 -1.88 -11.58 -0.33
N ASP A 217 -2.10 -10.75 -1.34
CA ASP A 217 -2.44 -11.16 -2.71
C ASP A 217 -1.18 -11.29 -3.58
N ARG A 218 -0.18 -12.04 -3.07
CA ARG A 218 1.08 -12.27 -3.78
C ARG A 218 1.02 -13.50 -4.68
N ASP A 219 0.69 -14.65 -4.11
CA ASP A 219 0.77 -15.95 -4.80
C ASP A 219 -0.60 -16.42 -5.28
N PRO A 220 -0.68 -17.34 -6.28
CA PRO A 220 -1.93 -17.93 -6.71
C PRO A 220 -2.64 -18.63 -5.56
N GLN A 221 -3.62 -17.94 -4.98
CA GLN A 221 -4.43 -18.50 -3.91
C GLN A 221 -5.33 -19.58 -4.51
N GLU A 222 -5.25 -20.79 -3.99
CA GLU A 222 -6.23 -21.82 -4.27
C GLU A 222 -7.58 -21.37 -3.70
N SER A 223 -8.61 -21.30 -4.55
CA SER A 223 -9.95 -21.00 -4.09
C SER A 223 -10.40 -22.09 -3.13
N VAL A 224 -10.61 -21.74 -1.86
CA VAL A 224 -11.07 -22.70 -0.87
C VAL A 224 -12.57 -22.81 -1.01
N VAL A 225 -13.02 -23.98 -1.45
CA VAL A 225 -14.44 -24.31 -1.51
C VAL A 225 -14.93 -24.52 -0.07
N PRO A 226 -15.83 -23.67 0.47
CA PRO A 226 -16.25 -23.76 1.87
C PRO A 226 -16.93 -25.09 2.18
N VAL A 227 -17.63 -25.66 1.19
CA VAL A 227 -18.33 -26.94 1.29
C VAL A 227 -17.69 -27.94 0.34
N LYS A 228 -16.92 -28.88 0.89
CA LYS A 228 -16.41 -30.05 0.15
C LYS A 228 -17.53 -31.08 -0.01
N TYR A 229 -18.12 -31.16 -1.22
CA TYR A 229 -19.16 -32.14 -1.57
C TYR A 229 -18.62 -33.55 -1.78
N ALA A 230 -17.36 -33.68 -2.22
CA ALA A 230 -16.68 -34.95 -2.36
C ALA A 230 -15.75 -35.18 -1.16
N ARG A 231 -15.84 -36.36 -0.55
CA ARG A 231 -14.97 -36.80 0.56
C ARG A 231 -14.59 -38.25 0.35
N LEU A 232 -13.36 -38.61 0.73
CA LEU A 232 -12.93 -39.99 0.77
C LEU A 232 -13.50 -40.65 2.03
N TRP A 233 -14.10 -41.83 1.86
CA TRP A 233 -14.69 -42.58 2.98
C TRP A 233 -13.67 -42.87 4.09
N THR A 234 -12.41 -43.13 3.71
CA THR A 234 -11.29 -43.40 4.62
C THR A 234 -10.87 -42.21 5.46
N GLU A 235 -11.25 -40.98 5.08
CA GLU A 235 -10.87 -39.74 5.76
C GLU A 235 -11.95 -39.26 6.75
N ILE A 236 -13.09 -39.95 6.83
CA ILE A 236 -14.20 -39.55 7.71
C ILE A 236 -13.99 -40.19 9.09
N PRO A 237 -13.68 -39.41 10.14
CA PRO A 237 -13.53 -39.95 11.49
C PRO A 237 -14.89 -40.30 12.10
N THR A 238 -14.90 -41.21 13.08
CA THR A 238 -16.13 -41.64 13.78
C THR A 238 -16.66 -40.61 14.76
N LYS A 239 -15.80 -39.68 15.22
CA LYS A 239 -16.14 -38.49 16.01
C LYS A 239 -15.30 -37.33 15.49
N ILE A 240 -15.88 -36.13 15.51
CA ILE A 240 -15.18 -34.91 15.10
C ILE A 240 -15.47 -33.79 16.10
N SER A 241 -14.41 -33.12 16.57
CA SER A 241 -14.49 -31.85 17.29
C SER A 241 -14.05 -30.70 16.38
N ILE A 242 -14.25 -29.45 16.85
CA ILE A 242 -13.80 -28.26 16.12
C ILE A 242 -12.28 -28.26 15.98
N HIS A 243 -11.55 -28.57 17.05
CA HIS A 243 -10.09 -28.66 17.04
C HIS A 243 -9.57 -29.73 16.08
N ASP A 244 -10.25 -30.89 16.03
CA ASP A 244 -9.90 -31.93 15.07
C ASP A 244 -10.10 -31.41 13.64
N TYR A 245 -11.21 -30.73 13.36
CA TYR A 245 -11.52 -30.15 12.05
C TYR A 245 -10.45 -29.17 11.56
N ASP A 246 -9.98 -28.28 12.43
CA ASP A 246 -8.96 -27.27 12.10
C ASP A 246 -7.57 -27.90 11.87
N SER A 247 -7.26 -29.00 12.57
CA SER A 247 -6.01 -29.73 12.42
C SER A 247 -5.88 -30.51 11.10
N PHE A 248 -6.98 -30.75 10.38
CA PHE A 248 -6.96 -31.34 9.03
C PHE A 248 -6.56 -30.33 7.93
N THR A 249 -6.24 -29.09 8.31
CA THR A 249 -5.83 -28.07 7.35
C THR A 249 -4.36 -28.24 6.93
N ASP A 250 -4.07 -27.83 5.69
CA ASP A 250 -2.81 -28.11 4.99
C ASP A 250 -1.61 -27.33 5.60
N SER A 251 -0.43 -27.95 5.65
CA SER A 251 0.78 -27.38 6.30
C SER A 251 1.27 -26.07 5.65
N SER A 252 0.92 -25.84 4.39
CA SER A 252 1.14 -24.59 3.65
C SER A 252 0.40 -23.39 4.27
N ARG A 253 -0.76 -23.62 4.89
CA ARG A 253 -1.54 -22.58 5.57
C ARG A 253 -0.89 -22.15 6.87
N ASP A 254 -0.25 -23.07 7.59
CA ASP A 254 0.40 -22.77 8.86
C ASP A 254 1.58 -21.80 8.70
N GLU A 255 2.29 -21.86 7.58
CA GLU A 255 3.35 -20.90 7.28
C GLU A 255 2.80 -19.48 7.03
N MET A 256 1.71 -19.36 6.27
CA MET A 256 1.01 -18.08 6.08
C MET A 256 0.40 -17.56 7.39
N LYS A 257 -0.20 -18.45 8.22
CA LYS A 257 -0.71 -18.10 9.56
C LYS A 257 0.38 -17.51 10.42
N ARG A 258 1.56 -18.15 10.47
CA ARG A 258 2.70 -17.63 11.24
C ARG A 258 3.18 -16.28 10.71
N LYS A 259 3.27 -16.12 9.39
CA LYS A 259 3.74 -14.88 8.77
C LYS A 259 2.83 -13.68 9.07
N PHE A 260 1.52 -13.89 9.12
CA PHE A 260 0.52 -12.82 9.32
C PHE A 260 -0.16 -12.86 10.70
N ALA A 261 0.34 -13.66 11.65
CA ALA A 261 -0.26 -13.81 12.98
C ALA A 261 -0.42 -12.47 13.69
N LEU A 262 0.66 -11.67 13.73
CA LEU A 262 0.65 -10.34 14.35
C LEU A 262 -0.29 -9.36 13.62
N THR A 263 -0.42 -9.51 12.30
CA THR A 263 -1.38 -8.71 11.53
C THR A 263 -2.83 -9.07 11.88
N MET A 264 -3.11 -10.35 12.10
CA MET A 264 -4.42 -10.82 12.52
C MET A 264 -4.78 -10.37 13.93
N GLU A 265 -3.83 -10.43 14.86
CA GLU A 265 -3.98 -9.92 16.21
C GLU A 265 -4.32 -8.41 16.20
N PHE A 266 -3.59 -7.62 15.41
CA PHE A 266 -3.89 -6.20 15.21
C PHE A 266 -5.32 -5.98 14.70
N VAL A 267 -5.76 -6.74 13.69
CA VAL A 267 -7.11 -6.60 13.13
C VAL A 267 -8.18 -6.94 14.16
N GLU A 268 -7.99 -8.01 14.94
CA GLU A 268 -8.92 -8.42 15.99
C GLU A 268 -9.01 -7.36 17.10
N GLU A 269 -7.88 -6.85 17.57
CA GLU A 269 -7.81 -5.80 18.58
C GLU A 269 -8.47 -4.51 18.09
N TYR A 270 -8.12 -4.05 16.89
CA TYR A 270 -8.71 -2.87 16.28
C TYR A 270 -10.24 -2.99 16.15
N LEU A 271 -10.75 -4.14 15.69
CA LEU A 271 -12.20 -4.34 15.56
C LEU A 271 -12.89 -4.41 16.92
N LYS A 272 -12.27 -5.01 17.94
CA LYS A 272 -12.78 -4.99 19.32
C LYS A 272 -12.90 -3.55 19.84
N GLU A 273 -11.88 -2.74 19.63
CA GLU A 273 -11.91 -1.33 20.02
C GLU A 273 -13.02 -0.56 19.32
N VAL A 274 -13.17 -0.72 18.00
CA VAL A 274 -14.24 -0.06 17.23
C VAL A 274 -15.60 -0.46 17.80
N VAL A 275 -15.87 -1.75 18.00
CA VAL A 275 -17.17 -2.23 18.50
C VAL A 275 -17.48 -1.73 19.91
N ASN A 276 -16.47 -1.59 20.77
CA ASN A 276 -16.63 -1.11 22.14
C ASN A 276 -16.82 0.42 22.24
N GLN A 277 -16.62 1.17 21.16
CA GLN A 277 -16.85 2.61 21.17
C GLN A 277 -18.35 2.94 21.17
N PRO A 278 -18.79 4.00 21.89
CA PRO A 278 -20.19 4.39 21.94
C PRO A 278 -20.72 4.91 20.60
N PHE A 279 -19.85 5.43 19.73
CA PHE A 279 -20.20 5.89 18.39
C PHE A 279 -19.11 5.53 17.36
N PRO A 280 -19.04 4.25 16.95
CA PRO A 280 -17.93 3.71 16.16
C PRO A 280 -17.69 4.42 14.82
N PHE A 281 -18.76 4.92 14.20
CA PHE A 281 -18.70 5.51 12.86
C PHE A 281 -18.80 7.04 12.84
N GLY A 282 -18.59 7.69 13.99
CA GLY A 282 -18.70 9.14 14.09
C GLY A 282 -17.56 9.92 13.44
N ASP A 283 -16.37 9.33 13.44
CA ASP A 283 -15.19 9.93 12.84
C ASP A 283 -15.03 9.48 11.39
N LYS A 284 -15.17 10.42 10.46
CA LYS A 284 -15.05 10.18 9.02
C LYS A 284 -13.66 9.70 8.61
N GLU A 285 -12.60 10.12 9.31
CA GLU A 285 -11.24 9.72 8.99
C GLU A 285 -10.97 8.30 9.47
N LYS A 286 -11.37 7.99 10.70
CA LYS A 286 -11.33 6.63 11.24
C LYS A 286 -12.13 5.64 10.38
N ASN A 287 -13.29 6.05 9.87
CA ASN A 287 -14.11 5.22 8.97
C ASN A 287 -13.36 4.78 7.70
N LYS A 288 -12.44 5.61 7.18
CA LYS A 288 -11.62 5.22 6.02
C LYS A 288 -10.69 4.08 6.37
N LEU A 289 -10.02 4.16 7.53
CA LEU A 289 -9.17 3.08 8.03
C LEU A 289 -9.99 1.82 8.28
N THR A 290 -11.14 1.94 8.96
CA THR A 290 -12.03 0.79 9.22
C THR A 290 -12.49 0.13 7.93
N PHE A 291 -12.80 0.91 6.88
CA PHE A 291 -13.18 0.37 5.59
C PHE A 291 -12.05 -0.43 4.93
N GLU A 292 -10.81 0.09 4.91
CA GLU A 292 -9.67 -0.65 4.35
C GLU A 292 -9.39 -1.91 5.18
N VAL A 293 -9.42 -1.83 6.51
CA VAL A 293 -9.25 -3.02 7.40
C VAL A 293 -10.31 -4.08 7.10
N LEU A 294 -11.58 -3.72 7.02
CA LEU A 294 -12.64 -4.66 6.69
C LEU A 294 -12.47 -5.24 5.29
N ARG A 295 -12.22 -4.40 4.28
CA ARG A 295 -12.07 -4.85 2.90
C ARG A 295 -10.88 -5.81 2.75
N ASP A 296 -9.75 -5.46 3.34
CA ASP A 296 -8.47 -6.12 3.10
C ASP A 296 -8.28 -7.38 3.95
N PHE A 297 -8.96 -7.48 5.10
CA PHE A 297 -8.81 -8.62 6.01
C PHE A 297 -10.07 -9.47 6.18
N THR A 298 -11.27 -8.98 5.83
CA THR A 298 -12.51 -9.80 5.90
C THR A 298 -13.05 -10.15 4.51
N GLY A 299 -12.82 -9.31 3.51
CA GLY A 299 -13.32 -9.50 2.15
C GLY A 299 -12.48 -10.43 1.28
N THR A 300 -11.19 -10.59 1.61
CA THR A 300 -10.25 -11.41 0.84
C THR A 300 -10.20 -12.82 1.42
N SER A 301 -10.52 -13.80 0.57
CA SER A 301 -10.44 -15.24 0.86
C SER A 301 -9.22 -15.73 1.64
N PRO A 302 -7.99 -15.18 1.52
CA PRO A 302 -6.83 -15.65 2.28
C PRO A 302 -7.04 -15.54 3.79
N PHE A 303 -7.70 -14.50 4.29
CA PHE A 303 -7.92 -14.37 5.73
C PHE A 303 -9.13 -15.15 6.25
N ASN A 304 -10.12 -15.43 5.41
CA ASN A 304 -11.15 -16.43 5.71
C ASN A 304 -10.61 -17.87 5.75
N ILE A 305 -9.35 -18.08 5.37
CA ILE A 305 -8.62 -19.35 5.48
C ILE A 305 -7.68 -19.35 6.71
N LEU A 306 -7.34 -18.15 7.22
CA LEU A 306 -6.44 -17.95 8.35
C LEU A 306 -7.20 -17.78 9.68
N LEU A 307 -8.41 -17.21 9.66
CA LEU A 307 -9.44 -17.28 10.71
C LEU A 307 -10.11 -18.66 10.73
#